data_AF-A0A4Y6V052-F1
#
_entry.id   AF-A0A4Y6V052-F1
#
_cell.length_a   1.000
_cell.length_b   1.000
_cell.length_c   1.000
_cell.angle_alpha   90.00
_cell.angle_beta   90.00
_cell.angle_gamma   90.00
#
_symmetry.space_group_name_H-M   'P 1'
#
loop_
_entity.id
_entity.type
_entity.pdbx_description
1 polymer ?
#
loop_
_entity_poly.entity_id
_entity_poly.type
_entity_poly.pdbx_seq_one_letter_code
_entity_poly.pdbx_strand_id
1 'polypeptide(L)'
;MAIVQLSSTHPDFSFLIRKNPSTGMLIRPIRKGLAYGWYGDPQTFNVYFKDADNEVSYKRSEHEEFEYLNVSRYNTPLFPLNAINEFFSHPLKPDDRDTEGHTHALFVNMVHIERDRYLDFFAKHFPDITFEATLLAHKSYSLKMTTNRNLYVLLHAASVLFLFLSMFGKEFIDLNESVVEKYIRSLNIIDAPFYIRSLFVRNFLGSRAMFRKYAAELERTDRYDIRFDFGGTAFQRRSAITQRLAFDKSILDIGCGEGFYAIPYAARIKDDYSYYAIDVNAEVLEETVRKAEKKELDNLIPFASLAQFLDSYNGEQVDVILTEVVEHMGTEEAAALVRLILKKVNFDRFVITTPNADFNVFYELEGMRHDDHDWEMPQTEFRAWIGELAAKHAVHAEWLEIGDRVNGIATTQGVLFRRQSEIDILTEKSMEKATEKGGAADE
;
A
#
# COMPACT_ATOMS: atom_id res chain seq x y z
N MET A 1 -30.34 -24.09 2.36
CA MET A 1 -29.75 -22.83 1.85
C MET A 1 -28.27 -23.09 1.62
N ALA A 2 -27.76 -22.90 0.39
CA ALA A 2 -26.33 -22.97 0.14
C ALA A 2 -25.69 -21.61 0.50
N ILE A 3 -24.45 -21.61 0.99
CA ILE A 3 -23.69 -20.37 1.22
C ILE A 3 -22.82 -20.07 0.00
N VAL A 4 -22.20 -21.10 -0.59
CA VAL A 4 -21.42 -21.00 -1.84
C VAL A 4 -22.01 -21.96 -2.86
N GLN A 5 -22.14 -21.53 -4.11
CA GLN A 5 -22.56 -22.37 -5.23
C GLN A 5 -21.58 -22.17 -6.38
N LEU A 6 -21.09 -23.27 -6.95
CA LEU A 6 -20.32 -23.26 -8.19
C LEU A 6 -21.16 -23.94 -9.26
N SER A 7 -21.42 -23.23 -10.35
CA SER A 7 -22.16 -23.77 -11.50
C SER A 7 -21.37 -23.64 -12.79
N SER A 8 -21.67 -24.55 -13.72
CA SER A 8 -21.06 -24.56 -15.04
C SER A 8 -21.96 -25.21 -16.07
N THR A 9 -21.99 -24.60 -17.26
CA THR A 9 -22.61 -25.19 -18.46
C THR A 9 -21.71 -26.23 -19.15
N HIS A 10 -20.48 -26.45 -18.65
CA HIS A 10 -19.56 -27.44 -19.19
C HIS A 10 -20.11 -28.87 -18.97
N PRO A 11 -20.20 -29.72 -20.01
CA PRO A 11 -20.81 -31.06 -19.88
C PRO A 11 -20.09 -31.95 -18.86
N ASP A 12 -18.76 -31.84 -18.79
CA ASP A 12 -17.93 -32.58 -17.82
C ASP A 12 -17.69 -31.86 -16.49
N PHE A 13 -18.54 -30.92 -16.09
CA PHE A 13 -18.39 -30.13 -14.86
C PHE A 13 -18.03 -30.98 -13.63
N SER A 14 -18.74 -32.10 -13.45
CA SER A 14 -18.51 -33.03 -12.33
C SER A 14 -17.11 -33.65 -12.31
N PHE A 15 -16.52 -33.90 -13.49
CA PHE A 15 -15.16 -34.40 -13.62
C PHE A 15 -14.12 -33.32 -13.33
N LEU A 16 -14.37 -32.08 -13.78
CA LEU A 16 -13.48 -30.93 -13.54
C LEU A 16 -13.34 -30.66 -12.04
N ILE A 17 -14.45 -30.67 -11.29
CA ILE A 17 -14.43 -30.44 -9.84
C ILE A 17 -14.15 -31.70 -9.00
N ARG A 18 -14.03 -32.87 -9.67
CA ARG A 18 -13.84 -34.20 -9.05
C ARG A 18 -14.90 -34.50 -7.97
N LYS A 19 -16.18 -34.30 -8.30
CA LYS A 19 -17.30 -34.62 -7.42
C LYS A 19 -18.28 -35.48 -8.20
N ASN A 20 -18.62 -36.66 -7.69
CA ASN A 20 -19.52 -37.56 -8.37
C ASN A 20 -20.98 -37.27 -7.93
N PRO A 21 -21.90 -36.91 -8.85
CA PRO A 21 -23.30 -36.63 -8.52
C PRO A 21 -24.02 -37.76 -7.79
N SER A 22 -23.59 -39.02 -7.98
CA SER A 22 -24.18 -40.20 -7.34
C SER A 22 -23.73 -40.43 -5.90
N THR A 23 -22.72 -39.71 -5.39
CA THR A 23 -22.15 -39.94 -4.05
C THR A 23 -23.04 -39.38 -2.92
N GLY A 24 -24.05 -38.56 -3.25
CA GLY A 24 -24.86 -37.87 -2.26
C GLY A 24 -24.11 -36.70 -1.61
N MET A 25 -24.41 -36.43 -0.34
CA MET A 25 -23.84 -35.29 0.41
C MET A 25 -22.42 -35.60 0.91
N LEU A 26 -21.49 -34.68 0.65
CA LEU A 26 -20.11 -34.73 1.11
C LEU A 26 -19.93 -33.86 2.35
N ILE A 27 -19.36 -34.41 3.42
CA ILE A 27 -19.09 -33.67 4.65
C ILE A 27 -17.58 -33.47 4.78
N ARG A 28 -17.15 -32.25 5.07
CA ARG A 28 -15.75 -31.87 5.28
C ARG A 28 -15.61 -30.94 6.49
N PRO A 29 -14.61 -31.14 7.35
CA PRO A 29 -14.30 -30.16 8.39
C PRO A 29 -13.71 -28.90 7.75
N ILE A 30 -14.18 -27.73 8.17
CA ILE A 30 -13.57 -26.44 7.84
C ILE A 30 -13.40 -25.67 9.13
N ARG A 31 -12.14 -25.42 9.50
CA ARG A 31 -11.78 -24.82 10.79
C ARG A 31 -12.44 -25.59 11.95
N LYS A 32 -13.34 -24.94 12.71
CA LYS A 32 -14.06 -25.56 13.84
C LYS A 32 -15.43 -26.10 13.46
N GLY A 33 -15.95 -25.74 12.27
CA GLY A 33 -17.24 -26.18 11.79
C GLY A 33 -17.20 -27.34 10.79
N LEU A 34 -18.38 -27.68 10.28
CA LEU A 34 -18.59 -28.68 9.23
C LEU A 34 -19.21 -28.01 8.00
N ALA A 35 -18.66 -28.35 6.83
CA ALA A 35 -19.20 -27.98 5.55
C ALA A 35 -19.82 -29.18 4.83
N TYR A 36 -20.92 -28.93 4.14
CA TYR A 36 -21.77 -29.91 3.47
C TYR A 36 -21.85 -29.54 2.00
N GLY A 37 -21.32 -30.40 1.14
CA GLY A 37 -21.33 -30.25 -0.31
C GLY A 37 -22.32 -31.19 -0.98
N TRP A 38 -23.14 -30.71 -1.92
CA TRP A 38 -24.08 -31.54 -2.67
C TRP A 38 -24.41 -30.94 -4.04
N TYR A 39 -24.86 -31.77 -4.98
CA TYR A 39 -25.42 -31.28 -6.24
C TYR A 39 -26.87 -30.85 -6.04
N GLY A 40 -27.21 -29.61 -6.42
CA GLY A 40 -28.60 -29.15 -6.50
C GLY A 40 -29.27 -29.61 -7.79
N ASP A 41 -28.49 -29.64 -8.85
CA ASP A 41 -28.80 -30.12 -10.19
C ASP A 41 -27.48 -30.58 -10.85
N PRO A 42 -27.49 -31.21 -12.05
CA PRO A 42 -26.27 -31.71 -12.68
C PRO A 42 -25.17 -30.68 -12.97
N GLN A 43 -25.52 -29.39 -13.01
CA GLN A 43 -24.63 -28.28 -13.38
C GLN A 43 -24.28 -27.37 -12.19
N THR A 44 -24.84 -27.60 -11.00
CA THR A 44 -24.62 -26.75 -9.81
C THR A 44 -24.23 -27.57 -8.58
N PHE A 45 -23.04 -27.29 -8.06
CA PHE A 45 -22.56 -27.83 -6.79
C PHE A 45 -22.68 -26.79 -5.68
N ASN A 46 -23.35 -27.15 -4.61
CA ASN A 46 -23.65 -26.32 -3.45
C ASN A 46 -22.74 -26.65 -2.28
N VAL A 47 -22.38 -25.66 -1.49
CA VAL A 47 -21.68 -25.79 -0.22
C VAL A 47 -22.42 -24.99 0.84
N TYR A 48 -22.78 -25.64 1.93
CA TYR A 48 -23.29 -25.03 3.16
C TYR A 48 -22.27 -25.22 4.27
N PHE A 49 -22.21 -24.27 5.21
CA PHE A 49 -21.35 -24.38 6.37
C PHE A 49 -22.14 -24.13 7.64
N LYS A 50 -21.89 -25.01 8.61
CA LYS A 50 -22.35 -24.90 9.97
C LYS A 50 -21.13 -24.77 10.86
N ASP A 51 -20.98 -23.62 11.52
CA ASP A 51 -19.91 -23.43 12.50
C ASP A 51 -20.12 -24.31 13.74
N ALA A 52 -19.09 -24.44 14.58
CA ALA A 52 -19.23 -25.11 15.87
C ALA A 52 -20.24 -24.37 16.77
N ASP A 53 -20.93 -25.13 17.63
CA ASP A 53 -21.96 -24.56 18.51
C ASP A 53 -21.33 -23.64 19.59
N ASN A 54 -20.11 -23.97 20.08
CA ASN A 54 -19.43 -23.28 21.18
C ASN A 54 -18.07 -22.67 20.82
N GLU A 55 -17.60 -22.82 19.58
CA GLU A 55 -16.33 -22.24 19.11
C GLU A 55 -16.58 -21.39 17.85
N VAL A 56 -15.78 -20.33 17.67
CA VAL A 56 -15.89 -19.44 16.51
C VAL A 56 -14.77 -19.77 15.52
N SER A 57 -15.13 -20.16 14.30
CA SER A 57 -14.15 -20.45 13.24
C SER A 57 -13.44 -19.18 12.73
N TYR A 58 -14.17 -18.07 12.64
CA TYR A 58 -13.71 -16.81 12.03
C TYR A 58 -13.64 -15.69 13.07
N LYS A 59 -12.64 -15.79 13.94
CA LYS A 59 -12.40 -14.86 15.03
C LYS A 59 -11.97 -13.48 14.50
N ARG A 60 -12.37 -12.41 15.20
CA ARG A 60 -11.91 -11.03 14.98
C ARG A 60 -10.56 -10.74 15.63
N SER A 61 -10.17 -11.53 16.63
CA SER A 61 -8.83 -11.48 17.22
C SER A 61 -8.33 -12.90 17.52
N GLU A 62 -7.01 -13.07 17.55
CA GLU A 62 -6.37 -14.37 17.80
C GLU A 62 -6.84 -15.00 19.13
N HIS A 63 -7.03 -14.18 20.17
CA HIS A 63 -7.42 -14.59 21.53
C HIS A 63 -8.93 -14.65 21.76
N GLU A 64 -9.77 -14.50 20.73
CA GLU A 64 -11.22 -14.57 20.90
C GLU A 64 -11.65 -16.02 21.13
N GLU A 65 -12.04 -16.38 22.34
CA GLU A 65 -12.45 -17.75 22.67
C GLU A 65 -13.98 -17.94 22.66
N PHE A 66 -14.76 -16.88 22.93
CA PHE A 66 -16.21 -16.96 23.06
C PHE A 66 -16.90 -15.61 22.79
N GLU A 67 -17.79 -15.53 21.79
CA GLU A 67 -18.62 -14.34 21.56
C GLU A 67 -20.03 -14.75 21.06
N TYR A 68 -21.07 -14.36 21.81
CA TYR A 68 -22.49 -14.65 21.52
C TYR A 68 -23.02 -14.00 20.24
N LEU A 69 -22.37 -12.94 19.74
CA LEU A 69 -22.85 -12.10 18.63
C LEU A 69 -21.86 -12.01 17.47
N ASN A 70 -20.89 -12.92 17.37
CA ASN A 70 -19.96 -12.89 16.24
C ASN A 70 -20.68 -13.31 14.96
N VAL A 71 -21.10 -12.32 14.18
CA VAL A 71 -21.80 -12.47 12.91
C VAL A 71 -20.91 -12.97 11.76
N SER A 72 -19.58 -12.96 11.92
CA SER A 72 -18.62 -13.41 10.89
C SER A 72 -18.89 -14.85 10.46
N ARG A 73 -19.40 -15.70 11.36
CA ARG A 73 -19.78 -17.09 11.08
C ARG A 73 -20.81 -17.25 9.95
N TYR A 74 -21.52 -16.17 9.59
CA TYR A 74 -22.57 -16.19 8.56
C TYR A 74 -22.18 -15.55 7.24
N ASN A 75 -21.29 -14.55 7.26
CA ASN A 75 -21.00 -13.73 6.08
C ASN A 75 -19.50 -13.41 5.90
N THR A 76 -18.58 -14.03 6.64
CA THR A 76 -17.16 -13.72 6.48
C THR A 76 -16.66 -13.98 5.04
N PRO A 77 -15.86 -13.09 4.45
CA PRO A 77 -15.21 -13.34 3.16
C PRO A 77 -14.19 -14.49 3.23
N LEU A 78 -13.76 -14.91 4.41
CA LEU A 78 -12.86 -16.05 4.59
C LEU A 78 -13.54 -17.41 4.31
N PHE A 79 -14.85 -17.52 4.52
CA PHE A 79 -15.54 -18.80 4.30
C PHE A 79 -15.55 -19.20 2.81
N PRO A 80 -15.93 -18.33 1.85
CA PRO A 80 -15.79 -18.64 0.43
C PRO A 80 -14.40 -19.12 0.04
N LEU A 81 -13.32 -18.54 0.57
CA LEU A 81 -11.95 -19.03 0.35
C LEU A 81 -11.76 -20.45 0.85
N ASN A 82 -12.22 -20.73 2.07
CA ASN A 82 -12.07 -22.05 2.67
C ASN A 82 -12.93 -23.09 1.93
N ALA A 83 -14.12 -22.71 1.46
CA ALA A 83 -14.97 -23.55 0.62
C ALA A 83 -14.31 -23.86 -0.74
N ILE A 84 -13.73 -22.86 -1.41
CA ILE A 84 -12.95 -23.06 -2.65
C ILE A 84 -11.80 -24.02 -2.41
N ASN A 85 -11.05 -23.84 -1.33
CA ASN A 85 -9.88 -24.68 -1.03
C ASN A 85 -10.25 -26.12 -0.70
N GLU A 86 -11.37 -26.34 -0.02
CA GLU A 86 -11.79 -27.66 0.42
C GLU A 86 -12.54 -28.43 -0.68
N PHE A 87 -13.52 -27.79 -1.33
CA PHE A 87 -14.38 -28.46 -2.31
C PHE A 87 -13.89 -28.32 -3.74
N PHE A 88 -13.19 -27.23 -4.08
CA PHE A 88 -12.84 -26.83 -5.45
C PHE A 88 -11.32 -26.64 -5.63
N SER A 89 -10.49 -27.42 -4.93
CA SER A 89 -9.03 -27.36 -5.10
C SER A 89 -8.51 -27.94 -6.41
N HIS A 90 -9.28 -28.82 -7.06
CA HIS A 90 -8.84 -29.47 -8.29
C HIS A 90 -8.87 -28.52 -9.50
N PRO A 91 -9.93 -27.72 -9.73
CA PRO A 91 -9.91 -26.69 -10.77
C PRO A 91 -8.99 -25.49 -10.48
N LEU A 92 -8.32 -25.43 -9.32
CA LEU A 92 -7.20 -24.48 -9.09
C LEU A 92 -5.85 -24.99 -9.66
N LYS A 93 -5.89 -26.05 -10.47
CA LYS A 93 -4.74 -26.59 -11.19
C LYS A 93 -5.08 -26.61 -12.68
N PRO A 94 -4.10 -26.40 -13.58
CA PRO A 94 -4.34 -26.52 -15.02
C PRO A 94 -4.91 -27.89 -15.39
N ASP A 95 -5.92 -27.90 -16.24
CA ASP A 95 -6.55 -29.10 -16.81
C ASP A 95 -6.94 -28.80 -18.26
N ASP A 96 -6.40 -29.54 -19.22
CA ASP A 96 -6.61 -29.30 -20.65
C ASP A 96 -8.09 -29.44 -21.08
N ARG A 97 -8.92 -30.06 -20.22
CA ARG A 97 -10.36 -30.20 -20.44
C ARG A 97 -11.15 -28.97 -19.99
N ASP A 98 -10.58 -28.09 -19.18
CA ASP A 98 -11.22 -26.85 -18.71
C ASP A 98 -11.08 -25.75 -19.78
N THR A 99 -11.79 -25.95 -20.90
CA THR A 99 -11.73 -25.10 -22.08
C THR A 99 -12.68 -23.91 -22.00
N GLU A 100 -12.32 -22.81 -22.67
CA GLU A 100 -13.19 -21.63 -22.80
C GLU A 100 -14.45 -21.91 -23.64
N GLY A 101 -15.44 -21.02 -23.55
CA GLY A 101 -16.69 -21.11 -24.31
C GLY A 101 -17.88 -21.69 -23.53
N HIS A 102 -17.66 -22.04 -22.26
CA HIS A 102 -18.71 -22.42 -21.32
C HIS A 102 -18.91 -21.32 -20.29
N THR A 103 -20.15 -21.08 -19.90
CA THR A 103 -20.45 -20.18 -18.79
C THR A 103 -20.22 -20.89 -17.47
N HIS A 104 -19.41 -20.27 -16.62
CA HIS A 104 -19.11 -20.69 -15.25
C HIS A 104 -19.53 -19.57 -14.28
N ALA A 105 -20.12 -19.93 -13.14
CA ALA A 105 -20.48 -18.95 -12.12
C ALA A 105 -20.17 -19.44 -10.71
N LEU A 106 -19.61 -18.55 -9.90
CA LEU A 106 -19.48 -18.72 -8.46
C LEU A 106 -20.43 -17.74 -7.79
N PHE A 107 -21.38 -18.26 -7.02
CA PHE A 107 -22.32 -17.47 -6.24
C PHE A 107 -22.06 -17.64 -4.75
N VAL A 108 -22.03 -16.53 -4.02
CA VAL A 108 -21.96 -16.49 -2.57
C VAL A 108 -23.21 -15.78 -2.06
N ASN A 109 -24.01 -16.52 -1.30
CA ASN A 109 -25.33 -16.06 -0.86
C ASN A 109 -25.25 -14.83 0.03
N MET A 110 -24.24 -14.74 0.90
CA MET A 110 -24.04 -13.59 1.77
C MET A 110 -22.56 -13.45 2.14
N VAL A 111 -21.96 -12.30 1.85
CA VAL A 111 -20.57 -11.95 2.18
C VAL A 111 -20.49 -10.52 2.67
N HIS A 112 -19.68 -10.28 3.71
CA HIS A 112 -19.37 -8.96 4.23
C HIS A 112 -18.39 -8.26 3.29
N ILE A 113 -18.75 -7.07 2.84
CA ILE A 113 -17.95 -6.22 1.96
C ILE A 113 -17.87 -4.85 2.63
N GLU A 114 -16.69 -4.53 3.17
CA GLU A 114 -16.49 -3.29 3.93
C GLU A 114 -16.59 -2.05 3.03
N ARG A 115 -16.08 -2.16 1.80
CA ARG A 115 -16.15 -1.12 0.76
C ARG A 115 -16.47 -1.78 -0.57
N ASP A 116 -17.66 -1.50 -1.10
CA ASP A 116 -18.19 -2.06 -2.35
C ASP A 116 -17.45 -1.57 -3.60
N ARG A 117 -16.87 -0.36 -3.58
CA ARG A 117 -15.99 0.16 -4.66
C ARG A 117 -14.90 -0.80 -5.12
N TYR A 118 -14.48 -1.74 -4.26
CA TYR A 118 -13.50 -2.75 -4.63
C TYR A 118 -14.03 -3.77 -5.65
N LEU A 119 -15.34 -4.01 -5.68
CA LEU A 119 -15.95 -4.83 -6.73
C LEU A 119 -15.85 -4.13 -8.08
N ASP A 120 -16.11 -2.82 -8.14
CA ASP A 120 -15.96 -2.02 -9.37
C ASP A 120 -14.52 -2.03 -9.85
N PHE A 121 -13.56 -1.92 -8.93
CA PHE A 121 -12.14 -2.06 -9.21
C PHE A 121 -11.82 -3.42 -9.85
N PHE A 122 -12.29 -4.53 -9.26
CA PHE A 122 -12.07 -5.86 -9.85
C PHE A 122 -12.75 -5.99 -11.22
N ALA A 123 -13.98 -5.52 -11.37
CA ALA A 123 -14.71 -5.54 -12.64
C ALA A 123 -13.97 -4.78 -13.74
N LYS A 124 -13.35 -3.63 -13.41
CA LYS A 124 -12.54 -2.84 -14.35
C LYS A 124 -11.30 -3.60 -14.84
N HIS A 125 -10.63 -4.35 -13.96
CA HIS A 125 -9.37 -5.04 -14.29
C HIS A 125 -9.53 -6.45 -14.83
N PHE A 126 -10.70 -7.06 -14.63
CA PHE A 126 -11.03 -8.41 -15.08
C PHE A 126 -12.31 -8.39 -15.94
N PRO A 127 -12.27 -7.77 -17.14
CA PRO A 127 -13.47 -7.55 -17.97
C PRO A 127 -14.15 -8.86 -18.43
N ASP A 128 -13.41 -9.96 -18.47
CA ASP A 128 -13.95 -11.29 -18.80
C ASP A 128 -14.75 -11.94 -17.65
N ILE A 129 -14.84 -11.26 -16.50
CA ILE A 129 -15.58 -11.70 -15.32
C ILE A 129 -16.61 -10.63 -14.99
N THR A 130 -17.88 -11.01 -15.03
CA THR A 130 -18.99 -10.17 -14.54
C THR A 130 -19.14 -10.34 -13.04
N PHE A 131 -19.26 -9.23 -12.32
CA PHE A 131 -19.49 -9.19 -10.88
C PHE A 131 -20.90 -8.62 -10.63
N GLU A 132 -21.79 -9.42 -10.06
CA GLU A 132 -23.15 -9.01 -9.71
C GLU A 132 -23.28 -9.04 -8.19
N ALA A 133 -23.41 -7.88 -7.55
CA ALA A 133 -23.58 -7.77 -6.10
C ALA A 133 -24.93 -7.13 -5.76
N THR A 134 -25.61 -7.67 -4.75
CA THR A 134 -26.88 -7.12 -4.24
C THR A 134 -26.78 -6.97 -2.75
N LEU A 135 -26.98 -5.74 -2.25
CA LEU A 135 -27.02 -5.44 -0.81
C LEU A 135 -28.22 -6.14 -0.18
N LEU A 136 -27.99 -7.01 0.80
CA LEU A 136 -29.04 -7.74 1.53
C LEU A 136 -29.32 -7.09 2.89
N ALA A 137 -28.26 -6.67 3.57
CA ALA A 137 -28.29 -6.03 4.88
C ALA A 137 -26.98 -5.25 5.06
N HIS A 138 -26.85 -4.46 6.14
CA HIS A 138 -25.66 -3.63 6.43
C HIS A 138 -24.33 -4.28 6.03
N LYS A 139 -23.69 -3.77 4.95
CA LYS A 139 -22.42 -4.26 4.38
C LYS A 139 -22.39 -5.76 4.00
N SER A 140 -23.53 -6.43 3.95
CA SER A 140 -23.69 -7.84 3.61
C SER A 140 -24.36 -7.95 2.26
N TYR A 141 -23.67 -8.57 1.31
CA TYR A 141 -24.09 -8.66 -0.09
C TYR A 141 -24.22 -10.12 -0.51
N SER A 142 -25.19 -10.43 -1.37
CA SER A 142 -25.04 -11.60 -2.24
C SER A 142 -24.10 -11.21 -3.38
N LEU A 143 -23.18 -12.08 -3.75
CA LEU A 143 -22.19 -11.83 -4.79
C LEU A 143 -22.13 -12.98 -5.78
N LYS A 144 -22.23 -12.67 -7.07
CA LYS A 144 -22.04 -13.63 -8.16
C LYS A 144 -20.91 -13.18 -9.07
N MET A 145 -20.00 -14.10 -9.36
CA MET A 145 -18.94 -13.93 -10.35
C MET A 145 -19.24 -14.88 -11.52
N THR A 146 -19.30 -14.36 -12.74
CA THR A 146 -19.60 -15.15 -13.94
C THR A 146 -18.53 -14.93 -15.01
N THR A 147 -18.06 -15.99 -15.67
CA THR A 147 -17.12 -15.87 -16.80
C THR A 147 -17.42 -16.91 -17.88
N ASN A 148 -17.03 -16.59 -19.12
CA ASN A 148 -17.04 -17.53 -20.25
C ASN A 148 -15.63 -18.06 -20.60
N ARG A 149 -14.64 -17.75 -19.75
CA ARG A 149 -13.31 -18.37 -19.80
C ARG A 149 -13.41 -19.78 -19.24
N ASN A 150 -12.64 -20.11 -18.21
CA ASN A 150 -12.62 -21.45 -17.62
C ASN A 150 -12.73 -21.39 -16.09
N LEU A 151 -12.97 -22.55 -15.44
CA LEU A 151 -13.07 -22.63 -13.98
C LEU A 151 -11.78 -22.18 -13.30
N TYR A 152 -10.63 -22.48 -13.91
CA TYR A 152 -9.32 -22.09 -13.40
C TYR A 152 -9.22 -20.58 -13.18
N VAL A 153 -9.52 -19.77 -14.20
CA VAL A 153 -9.51 -18.31 -14.09
C VAL A 153 -10.56 -17.82 -13.08
N LEU A 154 -11.80 -18.35 -13.13
CA LEU A 154 -12.87 -17.95 -12.22
C LEU A 154 -12.47 -18.14 -10.75
N LEU A 155 -11.97 -19.33 -10.40
CA LEU A 155 -11.65 -19.67 -9.01
C LEU A 155 -10.39 -18.97 -8.51
N HIS A 156 -9.39 -18.72 -9.36
CA HIS A 156 -8.24 -17.90 -8.97
C HIS A 156 -8.64 -16.43 -8.75
N ALA A 157 -9.49 -15.87 -9.62
CA ALA A 157 -10.02 -14.51 -9.44
C ALA A 157 -10.86 -14.39 -8.17
N ALA A 158 -11.76 -15.35 -7.92
CA ALA A 158 -12.55 -15.41 -6.70
C ALA A 158 -11.66 -15.55 -5.46
N SER A 159 -10.62 -16.39 -5.53
CA SER A 159 -9.66 -16.56 -4.42
C SER A 159 -8.93 -15.26 -4.10
N VAL A 160 -8.51 -14.49 -5.11
CA VAL A 160 -7.87 -13.20 -4.89
C VAL A 160 -8.88 -12.18 -4.35
N LEU A 161 -10.09 -12.12 -4.90
CA LEU A 161 -11.14 -11.20 -4.43
C LEU A 161 -11.49 -11.44 -2.97
N PHE A 162 -11.79 -12.68 -2.57
CA PHE A 162 -12.18 -12.94 -1.19
C PHE A 162 -11.03 -12.77 -0.20
N LEU A 163 -9.78 -13.00 -0.61
CA LEU A 163 -8.62 -12.66 0.21
C LEU A 163 -8.56 -11.14 0.40
N PHE A 164 -8.69 -10.40 -0.69
CA PHE A 164 -8.69 -8.95 -0.68
C PHE A 164 -9.80 -8.37 0.19
N LEU A 165 -11.04 -8.86 0.06
CA LEU A 165 -12.17 -8.46 0.91
C LEU A 165 -11.92 -8.78 2.39
N SER A 166 -11.28 -9.93 2.67
CA SER A 166 -10.92 -10.31 4.05
C SER A 166 -9.90 -9.36 4.67
N MET A 167 -8.98 -8.77 3.89
CA MET A 167 -7.97 -7.82 4.39
C MET A 167 -8.58 -6.54 4.98
N PHE A 168 -9.77 -6.16 4.51
CA PHE A 168 -10.52 -5.02 5.03
C PHE A 168 -11.63 -5.44 6.01
N GLY A 169 -11.76 -6.74 6.26
CA GLY A 169 -12.63 -7.29 7.30
C GLY A 169 -12.07 -7.05 8.70
N LYS A 170 -12.78 -7.57 9.70
CA LYS A 170 -12.33 -7.51 11.10
C LYS A 170 -11.65 -8.81 11.53
N GLU A 171 -11.65 -9.81 10.67
CA GLU A 171 -11.20 -11.16 10.97
C GLU A 171 -9.69 -11.30 10.90
N PHE A 172 -9.15 -12.11 11.82
CA PHE A 172 -7.74 -12.45 11.81
C PHE A 172 -7.44 -13.42 10.66
N ILE A 173 -6.48 -13.05 9.81
CA ILE A 173 -5.99 -13.88 8.72
C ILE A 173 -4.62 -14.42 9.10
N ASP A 174 -4.58 -15.70 9.47
CA ASP A 174 -3.31 -16.42 9.61
C ASP A 174 -2.88 -16.96 8.25
N LEU A 175 -1.83 -16.37 7.67
CA LEU A 175 -1.20 -16.88 6.46
C LEU A 175 0.19 -17.43 6.78
N ASN A 176 0.31 -18.75 6.70
CA ASN A 176 1.61 -19.39 6.61
C ASN A 176 2.21 -19.24 5.19
N GLU A 177 3.49 -19.58 5.07
CA GLU A 177 4.26 -19.44 3.83
C GLU A 177 3.65 -20.20 2.64
N SER A 178 3.12 -21.41 2.85
CA SER A 178 2.45 -22.17 1.79
C SER A 178 1.20 -21.48 1.25
N VAL A 179 0.45 -20.81 2.13
CA VAL A 179 -0.73 -20.05 1.72
C VAL A 179 -0.33 -18.78 0.95
N VAL A 180 0.76 -18.12 1.36
CA VAL A 180 1.33 -16.98 0.63
C VAL A 180 1.71 -17.40 -0.80
N GLU A 181 2.45 -18.49 -0.97
CA GLU A 181 2.84 -19.02 -2.29
C GLU A 181 1.63 -19.31 -3.18
N LYS A 182 0.57 -19.88 -2.60
CA LYS A 182 -0.67 -20.17 -3.33
C LYS A 182 -1.34 -18.90 -3.87
N TYR A 183 -1.38 -17.83 -3.09
CA TYR A 183 -2.01 -16.59 -3.52
C TYR A 183 -1.13 -15.77 -4.45
N ILE A 184 0.20 -15.80 -4.30
CA ILE A 184 1.12 -15.24 -5.31
C ILE A 184 0.89 -15.90 -6.67
N ARG A 185 0.77 -17.24 -6.70
CA ARG A 185 0.42 -17.97 -7.93
C ARG A 185 -0.90 -17.48 -8.50
N SER A 186 -1.92 -17.29 -7.65
CA SER A 186 -3.24 -16.84 -8.07
C SER A 186 -3.22 -15.42 -8.65
N LEU A 187 -2.45 -14.51 -8.04
CA LEU A 187 -2.22 -13.15 -8.53
C LEU A 187 -1.55 -13.16 -9.91
N ASN A 188 -0.58 -14.05 -10.13
CA ASN A 188 0.10 -14.19 -11.41
C ASN A 188 -0.80 -14.80 -12.49
N ILE A 189 -1.63 -15.79 -12.15
CA ILE A 189 -2.54 -16.45 -13.11
C ILE A 189 -3.58 -15.48 -13.66
N ILE A 190 -4.16 -14.65 -12.79
CA ILE A 190 -5.14 -13.66 -13.22
C ILE A 190 -4.48 -12.38 -13.76
N ASP A 191 -3.16 -12.33 -13.74
CA ASP A 191 -2.37 -11.14 -14.02
C ASP A 191 -2.92 -9.89 -13.32
N ALA A 192 -2.95 -9.96 -11.98
CA ALA A 192 -3.55 -8.91 -11.15
C ALA A 192 -2.84 -7.55 -11.36
N PRO A 193 -3.54 -6.41 -11.28
CA PRO A 193 -2.93 -5.08 -11.34
C PRO A 193 -2.06 -4.77 -10.10
N PHE A 194 -1.19 -3.77 -10.24
CA PHE A 194 -0.29 -3.23 -9.21
C PHE A 194 -1.00 -3.07 -7.88
N TYR A 195 -2.17 -2.41 -7.83
CA TYR A 195 -2.82 -2.12 -6.55
C TYR A 195 -3.18 -3.36 -5.73
N ILE A 196 -3.64 -4.43 -6.39
CA ILE A 196 -3.93 -5.70 -5.69
C ILE A 196 -2.61 -6.32 -5.20
N ARG A 197 -1.58 -6.32 -6.04
CA ARG A 197 -0.26 -6.87 -5.71
C ARG A 197 0.41 -6.10 -4.57
N SER A 198 0.35 -4.77 -4.58
CA SER A 198 0.96 -3.90 -3.56
C SER A 198 0.26 -4.06 -2.21
N LEU A 199 -1.07 -4.21 -2.21
CA LEU A 199 -1.82 -4.54 -1.00
C LEU A 199 -1.43 -5.93 -0.47
N PHE A 200 -1.25 -6.92 -1.34
CA PHE A 200 -0.76 -8.23 -0.92
C PHE A 200 0.65 -8.13 -0.29
N VAL A 201 1.59 -7.43 -0.94
CA VAL A 201 2.94 -7.20 -0.42
C VAL A 201 2.89 -6.56 0.96
N ARG A 202 2.14 -5.45 1.10
CA ARG A 202 2.07 -4.67 2.33
C ARG A 202 1.50 -5.45 3.52
N ASN A 203 0.50 -6.30 3.27
CA ASN A 203 -0.24 -6.98 4.34
C ASN A 203 0.33 -8.37 4.66
N PHE A 204 0.99 -9.03 3.71
CA PHE A 204 1.42 -10.42 3.89
C PHE A 204 2.94 -10.63 3.80
N LEU A 205 3.70 -9.68 3.24
CA LEU A 205 5.17 -9.73 3.24
C LEU A 205 5.79 -8.81 4.29
N GLY A 206 5.27 -8.88 5.52
CA GLY A 206 5.64 -7.98 6.63
C GLY A 206 7.08 -8.12 7.13
N SER A 207 7.80 -9.20 6.78
CA SER A 207 9.21 -9.39 7.14
C SER A 207 10.14 -9.23 5.94
N ARG A 208 11.36 -8.70 6.17
CA ARG A 208 12.37 -8.55 5.10
C ARG A 208 12.72 -9.88 4.43
N ALA A 209 12.68 -10.99 5.18
CA ALA A 209 12.94 -12.32 4.66
C ALA A 209 11.86 -12.74 3.65
N MET A 210 10.58 -12.63 4.04
CA MET A 210 9.44 -12.93 3.16
C MET A 210 9.44 -12.01 1.94
N PHE A 211 9.66 -10.71 2.14
CA PHE A 211 9.74 -9.74 1.05
C PHE A 211 10.82 -10.11 0.02
N ARG A 212 12.06 -10.36 0.47
CA ARG A 212 13.17 -10.74 -0.43
C ARG A 212 12.91 -12.05 -1.16
N LYS A 213 12.21 -12.99 -0.53
CA LYS A 213 11.88 -14.28 -1.14
C LYS A 213 10.84 -14.14 -2.26
N TYR A 214 9.84 -13.28 -2.10
CA TYR A 214 8.64 -13.29 -2.94
C TYR A 214 8.37 -12.03 -3.77
N ALA A 215 9.01 -10.89 -3.49
CA ALA A 215 8.76 -9.64 -4.22
C ALA A 215 8.93 -9.81 -5.73
N ALA A 216 10.03 -10.43 -6.17
CA ALA A 216 10.32 -10.66 -7.58
C ALA A 216 9.30 -11.57 -8.30
N GLU A 217 8.55 -12.41 -7.57
CA GLU A 217 7.47 -13.21 -8.15
C GLU A 217 6.18 -12.40 -8.27
N LEU A 218 5.93 -11.49 -7.31
CA LEU A 218 4.80 -10.56 -7.34
C LEU A 218 4.97 -9.43 -8.35
N GLU A 219 6.20 -9.08 -8.73
CA GLU A 219 6.51 -8.10 -9.77
C GLU A 219 6.21 -8.61 -11.19
N ARG A 220 5.99 -9.93 -11.35
CA ARG A 220 5.73 -10.53 -12.67
C ARG A 220 4.31 -10.25 -13.15
N THR A 221 4.21 -9.42 -14.17
CA THR A 221 2.98 -9.08 -14.88
C THR A 221 3.30 -8.68 -16.32
N ASP A 222 2.34 -8.88 -17.22
CA ASP A 222 2.47 -8.44 -18.62
C ASP A 222 1.98 -6.99 -18.82
N ARG A 223 1.47 -6.34 -17.76
CA ARG A 223 0.86 -5.00 -17.82
C ARG A 223 1.87 -3.86 -17.83
N TYR A 224 2.91 -3.95 -17.02
CA TYR A 224 3.91 -2.89 -16.80
C TYR A 224 5.06 -3.39 -15.92
N ASP A 225 6.18 -2.66 -15.88
CA ASP A 225 7.29 -2.95 -14.97
C ASP A 225 6.93 -2.54 -13.55
N ILE A 226 6.97 -3.47 -12.59
CA ILE A 226 6.75 -3.19 -11.16
C ILE A 226 8.07 -3.39 -10.42
N ARG A 227 8.38 -2.48 -9.49
CA ARG A 227 9.35 -2.74 -8.42
C ARG A 227 8.78 -2.37 -7.07
N PHE A 228 8.70 -3.34 -6.18
CA PHE A 228 8.29 -3.09 -4.79
C PHE A 228 9.48 -2.66 -3.95
N ASP A 229 9.21 -1.83 -2.93
CA ASP A 229 10.14 -1.59 -1.83
C ASP A 229 9.57 -2.15 -0.51
N PHE A 230 10.45 -2.45 0.43
CA PHE A 230 10.03 -3.11 1.66
C PHE A 230 9.32 -2.15 2.62
N GLY A 231 8.12 -2.55 3.06
CA GLY A 231 7.29 -1.81 4.02
C GLY A 231 6.26 -0.93 3.33
N GLY A 232 5.46 -0.20 4.10
CA GLY A 232 4.54 0.79 3.54
C GLY A 232 5.26 2.06 3.08
N THR A 233 4.62 2.86 2.23
CA THR A 233 5.19 4.10 1.64
C THR A 233 5.85 5.03 2.67
N ALA A 234 5.22 5.25 3.83
CA ALA A 234 5.82 6.05 4.90
C ALA A 234 7.14 5.46 5.43
N PHE A 235 7.22 4.13 5.57
CA PHE A 235 8.45 3.45 6.01
C PHE A 235 9.53 3.46 4.92
N GLN A 236 9.15 3.24 3.66
CA GLN A 236 10.04 3.34 2.50
C GLN A 236 10.66 4.74 2.43
N ARG A 237 9.84 5.79 2.60
CA ARG A 237 10.28 7.19 2.69
C ARG A 237 11.22 7.44 3.85
N ARG A 238 10.86 7.03 5.08
CA ARG A 238 11.75 7.18 6.23
C ARG A 238 13.08 6.47 6.02
N SER A 239 13.08 5.27 5.46
CA SER A 239 14.29 4.52 5.12
C SER A 239 15.16 5.29 4.11
N ALA A 240 14.56 5.83 3.04
CA ALA A 240 15.27 6.60 2.02
C ALA A 240 15.88 7.90 2.57
N ILE A 241 15.17 8.59 3.48
CA ILE A 241 15.67 9.81 4.14
C ILE A 241 16.77 9.44 5.14
N THR A 242 16.56 8.41 5.95
CA THR A 242 17.54 7.92 6.93
C THR A 242 18.91 7.65 6.30
N GLN A 243 18.95 7.08 5.08
CA GLN A 243 20.20 6.80 4.36
C GLN A 243 20.93 8.06 3.89
N ARG A 244 20.24 9.20 3.84
CA ARG A 244 20.77 10.50 3.43
C ARG A 244 21.16 11.37 4.60
N LEU A 245 20.91 10.98 5.84
CA LEU A 245 21.28 11.75 7.02
C LEU A 245 22.43 11.06 7.75
N ALA A 246 23.43 11.84 8.17
CA ALA A 246 24.59 11.32 8.88
C ALA A 246 24.36 11.22 10.41
N PHE A 247 23.35 11.91 10.94
CA PHE A 247 23.04 11.98 12.38
C PHE A 247 24.21 12.51 13.22
N ASP A 248 25.01 13.39 12.62
CA ASP A 248 26.20 14.02 13.20
C ASP A 248 26.01 15.53 13.42
N LYS A 249 24.77 16.00 13.39
CA LYS A 249 24.34 17.37 13.67
C LYS A 249 22.87 17.39 14.08
N SER A 250 22.41 18.54 14.54
CA SER A 250 21.01 18.75 14.92
C SER A 250 20.08 18.59 13.70
N ILE A 251 18.86 18.10 13.91
CA ILE A 251 17.85 17.95 12.86
C ILE A 251 16.69 18.90 13.14
N LEU A 252 16.25 19.63 12.11
CA LEU A 252 15.02 20.42 12.09
C LEU A 252 13.94 19.66 11.32
N ASP A 253 12.92 19.20 12.02
CA ASP A 253 11.78 18.46 11.50
C ASP A 253 10.54 19.35 11.49
N ILE A 254 10.10 19.74 10.30
CA ILE A 254 8.96 20.62 10.10
C ILE A 254 7.79 19.77 9.66
N GLY A 255 6.71 19.78 10.45
CA GLY A 255 5.59 18.82 10.34
C GLY A 255 5.94 17.48 10.98
N CYS A 256 6.45 17.49 12.21
CA CYS A 256 6.95 16.28 12.87
C CYS A 256 5.84 15.25 13.17
N GLY A 257 4.57 15.68 13.16
CA GLY A 257 3.41 14.85 13.38
C GLY A 257 3.48 14.09 14.70
N GLU A 258 2.94 12.87 14.70
CA GLU A 258 2.89 11.99 15.88
C GLU A 258 4.26 11.36 16.26
N GLY A 259 5.36 11.89 15.71
CA GLY A 259 6.72 11.49 16.08
C GLY A 259 7.26 10.30 15.29
N PHE A 260 6.72 10.04 14.09
CA PHE A 260 7.16 8.93 13.23
C PHE A 260 8.64 9.04 12.80
N TYR A 261 9.12 10.28 12.59
CA TYR A 261 10.52 10.62 12.39
C TYR A 261 11.18 11.07 13.70
N ALA A 262 10.52 11.97 14.43
CA ALA A 262 11.09 12.62 15.61
C ALA A 262 11.64 11.64 16.64
N ILE A 263 10.85 10.64 17.03
CA ILE A 263 11.26 9.69 18.07
C ILE A 263 12.46 8.84 17.66
N PRO A 264 12.44 8.10 16.51
CA PRO A 264 13.59 7.29 16.13
C PRO A 264 14.83 8.10 15.74
N TYR A 265 14.68 9.34 15.27
CA TYR A 265 15.82 10.16 14.87
C TYR A 265 16.45 10.86 16.08
N ALA A 266 15.67 11.43 17.01
CA ALA A 266 16.18 11.97 18.27
C ALA A 266 16.99 10.92 19.05
N ALA A 267 16.52 9.67 19.08
CA ALA A 267 17.23 8.55 19.71
C ALA A 267 18.52 8.10 18.99
N ARG A 268 18.75 8.57 17.76
CA ARG A 268 19.90 8.18 16.91
C ARG A 268 20.95 9.28 16.78
N ILE A 269 20.53 10.54 16.86
CA ILE A 269 21.44 11.68 16.90
C ILE A 269 22.33 11.57 18.15
N LYS A 270 23.58 12.03 18.05
CA LYS A 270 24.51 12.06 19.20
C LYS A 270 24.04 13.07 20.26
N ASP A 271 24.34 12.79 21.53
CA ASP A 271 23.87 13.56 22.69
C ASP A 271 24.18 15.08 22.65
N ASP A 272 25.21 15.49 21.90
CA ASP A 272 25.61 16.90 21.74
C ASP A 272 24.69 17.71 20.80
N TYR A 273 23.72 17.08 20.16
CA TYR A 273 22.86 17.70 19.14
C TYR A 273 21.38 17.55 19.45
N SER A 274 20.62 18.54 18.98
CA SER A 274 19.19 18.66 19.23
C SER A 274 18.35 18.09 18.09
N TYR A 275 17.18 17.58 18.43
CA TYR A 275 16.10 17.33 17.48
C TYR A 275 15.02 18.40 17.62
N TYR A 276 15.01 19.37 16.72
CA TYR A 276 14.01 20.43 16.69
C TYR A 276 12.74 19.94 16.00
N ALA A 277 11.69 19.69 16.79
CA ALA A 277 10.41 19.17 16.31
C ALA A 277 9.39 20.30 16.18
N ILE A 278 8.90 20.57 14.98
CA ILE A 278 7.92 21.62 14.70
C ILE A 278 6.62 21.01 14.19
N ASP A 279 5.50 21.37 14.83
CA ASP A 279 4.17 21.10 14.30
C ASP A 279 3.21 22.23 14.69
N VAL A 280 2.31 22.60 13.79
CA VAL A 280 1.28 23.63 14.03
C VAL A 280 0.09 23.06 14.81
N ASN A 281 -0.09 21.73 14.80
CA ASN A 281 -1.09 21.07 15.62
C ASN A 281 -0.54 20.81 17.02
N ALA A 282 -1.00 21.62 17.97
CA ALA A 282 -0.54 21.56 19.36
C ALA A 282 -0.80 20.21 20.03
N GLU A 283 -1.91 19.53 19.73
CA GLU A 283 -2.25 18.24 20.32
C GLU A 283 -1.26 17.16 19.87
N VAL A 284 -0.97 17.11 18.56
CA VAL A 284 -0.03 16.16 17.96
C VAL A 284 1.41 16.41 18.44
N LEU A 285 1.81 17.68 18.56
CA LEU A 285 3.11 18.05 19.12
C LEU A 285 3.25 17.61 20.58
N GLU A 286 2.22 17.83 21.40
CA GLU A 286 2.20 17.41 22.81
C GLU A 286 2.30 15.89 22.94
N GLU A 287 1.63 15.12 22.09
CA GLU A 287 1.78 13.66 22.05
C GLU A 287 3.21 13.22 21.71
N THR A 288 3.86 13.89 20.77
CA THR A 288 5.25 13.62 20.40
C THR A 288 6.21 13.92 21.55
N VAL A 289 6.00 15.04 22.26
CA VAL A 289 6.77 15.37 23.47
C VAL A 289 6.58 14.30 24.55
N ARG A 290 5.34 13.89 24.86
CA ARG A 290 5.07 12.80 25.82
C ARG A 290 5.74 11.48 25.42
N LYS A 291 5.77 11.15 24.12
CA LYS A 291 6.48 9.97 23.60
C LYS A 291 7.99 10.08 23.78
N ALA A 292 8.56 11.28 23.64
CA ALA A 292 9.98 11.56 23.85
C ALA A 292 10.36 11.46 25.33
N GLU A 293 9.59 12.09 26.21
CA GLU A 293 9.78 12.03 27.68
C GLU A 293 9.74 10.59 28.20
N LYS A 294 8.77 9.79 27.74
CA LYS A 294 8.66 8.36 28.11
C LYS A 294 9.89 7.54 27.68
N LYS A 295 10.63 8.01 26.67
CA LYS A 295 11.85 7.39 26.16
C LYS A 295 13.13 8.08 26.63
N GLU A 296 13.02 9.06 27.53
CA GLU A 296 14.16 9.82 28.07
C GLU A 296 14.96 10.52 26.96
N LEU A 297 14.25 11.05 25.96
CA LEU A 297 14.85 11.79 24.83
C LEU A 297 14.86 13.29 25.12
N ASP A 298 15.77 13.71 26.01
CA ASP A 298 15.90 15.11 26.45
C ASP A 298 16.39 16.06 25.34
N ASN A 299 16.93 15.51 24.25
CA ASN A 299 17.41 16.28 23.10
C ASN A 299 16.29 16.67 22.12
N LEU A 300 15.05 16.23 22.31
CA LEU A 300 13.91 16.66 21.49
C LEU A 300 13.35 17.99 22.00
N ILE A 301 13.43 19.03 21.17
CA ILE A 301 13.03 20.40 21.52
C ILE A 301 11.84 20.81 20.64
N PRO A 302 10.63 20.95 21.22
CA PRO A 302 9.42 21.26 20.46
C PRO A 302 9.26 22.76 20.18
N PHE A 303 8.72 23.10 19.01
CA PHE A 303 8.26 24.44 18.65
C PHE A 303 6.89 24.39 17.97
N ALA A 304 6.02 25.35 18.27
CA ALA A 304 4.68 25.42 17.67
C ALA A 304 4.68 26.00 16.24
N SER A 305 5.81 26.59 15.80
CA SER A 305 5.95 27.12 14.45
C SER A 305 7.42 27.33 14.08
N LEU A 306 7.69 27.42 12.77
CA LEU A 306 9.02 27.80 12.27
C LEU A 306 9.44 29.20 12.73
N ALA A 307 8.50 30.15 12.88
CA ALA A 307 8.80 31.49 13.38
C ALA A 307 9.34 31.45 14.81
N GLN A 308 8.69 30.70 15.70
CA GLN A 308 9.13 30.53 17.08
C GLN A 308 10.51 29.87 17.17
N PHE A 309 10.78 28.86 16.33
CA PHE A 309 12.11 28.28 16.22
C PHE A 309 13.15 29.34 15.82
N LEU A 310 12.87 30.10 14.75
CA LEU A 310 13.79 31.11 14.22
C LEU A 310 14.10 32.24 15.21
N ASP A 311 13.20 32.57 16.14
CA ASP A 311 13.44 33.57 17.19
C ASP A 311 14.52 33.14 18.19
N SER A 312 14.70 31.83 18.37
CA SER A 312 15.71 31.24 19.28
C SER A 312 16.89 30.59 18.56
N TYR A 313 16.79 30.43 17.23
CA TYR A 313 17.79 29.77 16.41
C TYR A 313 19.07 30.59 16.32
N ASN A 314 20.16 30.00 16.78
CA ASN A 314 21.48 30.63 16.87
C ASN A 314 22.30 30.55 15.55
N GLY A 315 21.76 29.94 14.50
CA GLY A 315 22.46 29.74 13.22
C GLY A 315 23.34 28.50 13.13
N GLU A 316 23.26 27.56 14.09
CA GLU A 316 23.98 26.27 14.02
C GLU A 316 23.65 25.52 12.72
N GLN A 317 24.61 24.72 12.23
CA GLN A 317 24.35 23.94 11.03
C GLN A 317 23.44 22.74 11.35
N VAL A 318 22.34 22.57 10.62
CA VAL A 318 21.36 21.50 10.84
C VAL A 318 21.10 20.68 9.57
N ASP A 319 20.55 19.47 9.72
CA ASP A 319 19.82 18.83 8.63
C ASP A 319 18.33 19.16 8.75
N VAL A 320 17.63 19.42 7.66
CA VAL A 320 16.21 19.79 7.64
C VAL A 320 15.40 18.71 6.93
N ILE A 321 14.28 18.31 7.52
CA ILE A 321 13.29 17.44 6.88
C ILE A 321 11.92 18.13 6.85
N LEU A 322 11.28 18.11 5.68
CA LEU A 322 9.95 18.64 5.41
C LEU A 322 9.20 17.58 4.60
N THR A 323 8.65 16.59 5.29
CA THR A 323 8.15 15.35 4.66
C THR A 323 6.64 15.30 4.68
N GLU A 324 6.01 15.32 3.50
CA GLU A 324 4.55 15.32 3.34
C GLU A 324 3.87 16.46 4.12
N VAL A 325 4.25 17.69 3.79
CA VAL A 325 3.78 18.91 4.47
C VAL A 325 3.34 19.94 3.45
N VAL A 326 4.10 20.08 2.38
CA VAL A 326 3.88 21.12 1.36
C VAL A 326 2.53 20.96 0.66
N GLU A 327 2.04 19.73 0.52
CA GLU A 327 0.75 19.41 -0.12
C GLU A 327 -0.47 19.70 0.77
N HIS A 328 -0.29 19.93 2.07
CA HIS A 328 -1.36 20.25 3.03
C HIS A 328 -1.54 21.77 3.23
N MET A 329 -0.95 22.56 2.34
CA MET A 329 -1.09 24.02 2.33
C MET A 329 -1.12 24.52 0.88
N GLY A 330 -1.71 25.70 0.67
CA GLY A 330 -1.75 26.32 -0.65
C GLY A 330 -0.34 26.50 -1.25
N THR A 331 -0.21 26.37 -2.57
CA THR A 331 1.09 26.35 -3.26
C THR A 331 1.99 27.57 -2.96
N GLU A 332 1.40 28.76 -2.78
CA GLU A 332 2.14 29.98 -2.42
C GLU A 332 2.63 29.96 -0.96
N GLU A 333 1.84 29.38 -0.05
CA GLU A 333 2.23 29.21 1.35
C GLU A 333 3.39 28.21 1.46
N ALA A 334 3.28 27.07 0.77
CA ALA A 334 4.37 26.11 0.64
C ALA A 334 5.64 26.75 0.07
N ALA A 335 5.50 27.57 -0.98
CA ALA A 335 6.62 28.29 -1.59
C ALA A 335 7.26 29.28 -0.60
N ALA A 336 6.46 30.00 0.19
CA ALA A 336 6.94 30.92 1.21
C ALA A 336 7.70 30.19 2.33
N LEU A 337 7.18 29.05 2.80
CA LEU A 337 7.84 28.20 3.80
C LEU A 337 9.20 27.71 3.30
N VAL A 338 9.27 27.13 2.11
CA VAL A 338 10.53 26.63 1.52
C VAL A 338 11.53 27.76 1.32
N ARG A 339 11.12 28.91 0.78
CA ARG A 339 12.00 30.09 0.63
C ARG A 339 12.51 30.62 1.96
N LEU A 340 11.68 30.60 3.00
CA LEU A 340 12.07 31.04 4.34
C LEU A 340 13.18 30.13 4.90
N ILE A 341 13.02 28.81 4.80
CA ILE A 341 14.03 27.82 5.22
C ILE A 341 15.32 28.02 4.43
N LEU A 342 15.24 28.08 3.09
CA LEU A 342 16.39 28.27 2.20
C LEU A 342 17.18 29.55 2.52
N LYS A 343 16.51 30.60 3.03
CA LYS A 343 17.11 31.88 3.36
C LYS A 343 17.66 31.95 4.80
N LYS A 344 16.94 31.40 5.76
CA LYS A 344 17.15 31.66 7.20
C LYS A 344 17.82 30.50 7.94
N VAL A 345 17.71 29.28 7.45
CA VAL A 345 18.27 28.09 8.11
C VAL A 345 19.62 27.75 7.48
N ASN A 346 20.64 27.59 8.32
CA ASN A 346 21.95 27.12 7.90
C ASN A 346 21.93 25.58 7.80
N PHE A 347 21.34 25.06 6.72
CA PHE A 347 21.26 23.60 6.54
C PHE A 347 22.50 23.04 5.82
N ASP A 348 22.91 21.81 6.19
CA ASP A 348 23.78 20.96 5.38
C ASP A 348 22.94 20.20 4.34
N ARG A 349 21.93 19.47 4.81
CA ARG A 349 20.96 18.75 3.97
C ARG A 349 19.56 19.27 4.23
N PHE A 350 18.79 19.54 3.17
CA PHE A 350 17.38 19.87 3.30
C PHE A 350 16.56 18.99 2.38
N VAL A 351 15.77 18.09 2.98
CA VAL A 351 14.92 17.13 2.29
C VAL A 351 13.49 17.62 2.27
N ILE A 352 12.89 17.63 1.08
CA ILE A 352 11.46 17.83 0.88
C ILE A 352 10.89 16.58 0.22
N THR A 353 9.76 16.08 0.69
CA THR A 353 9.00 15.02 0.01
C THR A 353 7.54 15.40 -0.13
N THR A 354 6.92 14.90 -1.19
CA THR A 354 5.48 15.05 -1.46
C THR A 354 5.01 13.88 -2.33
N PRO A 355 3.70 13.55 -2.34
CA PRO A 355 3.14 12.55 -3.26
C PRO A 355 3.48 12.85 -4.72
N ASN A 356 3.61 11.79 -5.51
CA ASN A 356 3.74 11.90 -6.95
C ASN A 356 2.39 11.63 -7.63
N ALA A 357 1.77 12.67 -8.20
CA ALA A 357 0.46 12.57 -8.85
C ALA A 357 0.48 11.65 -10.08
N ASP A 358 1.62 11.54 -10.78
CA ASP A 358 1.79 10.63 -11.92
C ASP A 358 1.56 9.17 -11.52
N PHE A 359 1.69 8.85 -10.22
CA PHE A 359 1.50 7.51 -9.70
C PHE A 359 0.03 7.17 -9.40
N ASN A 360 -0.86 8.17 -9.24
CA ASN A 360 -2.23 7.94 -8.75
C ASN A 360 -3.07 7.04 -9.65
N VAL A 361 -2.76 7.01 -10.95
CA VAL A 361 -3.38 6.09 -11.91
C VAL A 361 -3.23 4.61 -11.50
N PHE A 362 -2.12 4.25 -10.84
CA PHE A 362 -1.89 2.87 -10.38
C PHE A 362 -2.62 2.53 -9.08
N TYR A 363 -3.16 3.53 -8.38
CA TYR A 363 -4.08 3.35 -7.25
C TYR A 363 -5.55 3.39 -7.69
N GLU A 364 -5.82 3.63 -8.97
CA GLU A 364 -7.19 3.82 -9.51
C GLU A 364 -7.97 4.89 -8.75
N LEU A 365 -7.27 5.96 -8.36
CA LEU A 365 -7.86 7.14 -7.71
C LEU A 365 -8.17 8.19 -8.77
N GLU A 366 -9.34 8.83 -8.66
CA GLU A 366 -9.67 10.04 -9.40
C GLU A 366 -9.27 11.25 -8.53
N GLY A 367 -8.25 12.00 -8.95
CA GLY A 367 -7.76 13.17 -8.22
C GLY A 367 -6.62 12.85 -7.24
N MET A 368 -6.68 13.45 -6.06
CA MET A 368 -5.63 13.37 -5.04
C MET A 368 -5.72 12.06 -4.24
N ARG A 369 -4.59 11.64 -3.67
CA ARG A 369 -4.48 10.44 -2.84
C ARG A 369 -5.24 10.57 -1.54
N HIS A 370 -5.28 11.76 -0.97
CA HIS A 370 -5.97 12.08 0.27
C HIS A 370 -6.81 13.35 0.13
N ASP A 371 -7.97 13.36 0.79
CA ASP A 371 -8.97 14.44 0.68
C ASP A 371 -8.53 15.73 1.38
N ASP A 372 -7.52 15.66 2.25
CA ASP A 372 -6.93 16.76 3.02
C ASP A 372 -5.68 17.35 2.35
N HIS A 373 -5.39 16.97 1.10
CA HIS A 373 -4.38 17.63 0.28
C HIS A 373 -4.99 18.85 -0.42
N ASP A 374 -4.25 19.95 -0.47
CA ASP A 374 -4.60 21.12 -1.30
C ASP A 374 -4.20 20.92 -2.76
N TRP A 375 -3.13 20.14 -3.00
CA TRP A 375 -2.63 19.82 -4.34
C TRP A 375 -1.78 18.54 -4.36
N GLU A 376 -1.67 17.92 -5.54
CA GLU A 376 -0.65 16.90 -5.82
C GLU A 376 -0.06 17.15 -7.21
N MET A 377 1.24 17.41 -7.26
CA MET A 377 1.92 17.76 -8.51
C MET A 377 2.41 16.51 -9.25
N PRO A 378 2.28 16.46 -10.59
CA PRO A 378 3.10 15.59 -11.44
C PRO A 378 4.59 15.90 -11.28
N GLN A 379 5.45 14.96 -11.69
CA GLN A 379 6.90 15.12 -11.55
C GLN A 379 7.44 16.36 -12.27
N THR A 380 6.92 16.67 -13.45
CA THR A 380 7.34 17.81 -14.25
C THR A 380 7.06 19.14 -13.55
N GLU A 381 5.86 19.27 -12.96
CA GLU A 381 5.42 20.47 -12.24
C GLU A 381 6.19 20.65 -10.94
N PHE A 382 6.34 19.58 -10.15
CA PHE A 382 7.12 19.62 -8.90
C PHE A 382 8.58 20.04 -9.16
N ARG A 383 9.21 19.50 -10.22
CA ARG A 383 10.59 19.86 -10.59
C ARG A 383 10.71 21.33 -11.02
N ALA A 384 9.74 21.84 -11.79
CA ALA A 384 9.71 23.25 -12.17
C ALA A 384 9.54 24.15 -10.94
N TRP A 385 8.58 23.84 -10.07
CA TRP A 385 8.32 24.57 -8.84
C TRP A 385 9.55 24.62 -7.93
N ILE A 386 10.18 23.47 -7.65
CA ILE A 386 11.43 23.40 -6.87
C ILE A 386 12.56 24.20 -7.54
N GLY A 387 12.68 24.13 -8.86
CA GLY A 387 13.68 24.89 -9.62
C GLY A 387 13.53 26.40 -9.44
N GLU A 388 12.31 26.92 -9.49
CA GLU A 388 12.02 28.34 -9.26
C GLU A 388 12.33 28.79 -7.83
N LEU A 389 12.05 27.94 -6.83
CA LEU A 389 12.36 28.22 -5.43
C LEU A 389 13.87 28.25 -5.18
N ALA A 390 14.62 27.36 -5.84
CA ALA A 390 16.07 27.24 -5.68
C ALA A 390 16.87 28.28 -6.48
N ALA A 391 16.32 28.86 -7.55
CA ALA A 391 17.04 29.69 -8.52
C ALA A 391 17.81 30.89 -7.93
N LYS A 392 17.41 31.38 -6.75
CA LYS A 392 18.06 32.53 -6.07
C LYS A 392 19.00 32.12 -4.93
N HIS A 393 19.25 30.82 -4.76
CA HIS A 393 20.03 30.25 -3.68
C HIS A 393 21.19 29.42 -4.23
N ALA A 394 22.37 29.49 -3.59
CA ALA A 394 23.54 28.69 -3.96
C ALA A 394 23.41 27.26 -3.42
N VAL A 395 22.51 26.47 -4.01
CA VAL A 395 22.17 25.12 -3.58
C VAL A 395 22.19 24.16 -4.77
N HIS A 396 22.70 22.95 -4.56
CA HIS A 396 22.56 21.83 -5.48
C HIS A 396 21.31 21.03 -5.11
N ALA A 397 20.47 20.72 -6.10
CA ALA A 397 19.27 19.90 -5.95
C ALA A 397 19.50 18.47 -6.46
N GLU A 398 19.36 17.48 -5.58
CA GLU A 398 19.32 16.06 -5.92
C GLU A 398 17.87 15.56 -5.89
N TRP A 399 17.33 15.09 -7.02
CA TRP A 399 15.96 14.58 -7.08
C TRP A 399 15.81 13.24 -6.36
N LEU A 400 14.74 13.09 -5.60
CA LEU A 400 14.40 11.90 -4.85
C LEU A 400 13.18 11.22 -5.45
N GLU A 401 13.26 9.91 -5.60
CA GLU A 401 12.17 9.06 -6.08
C GLU A 401 12.08 7.84 -5.15
N ILE A 402 10.96 7.74 -4.44
CA ILE A 402 10.85 6.95 -3.21
C ILE A 402 9.66 5.99 -3.28
N GLY A 403 9.90 4.78 -2.78
CA GLY A 403 8.89 3.73 -2.62
C GLY A 403 8.68 2.87 -3.85
N ASP A 404 7.53 2.20 -3.90
CA ASP A 404 7.16 1.33 -5.01
C ASP A 404 7.22 2.09 -6.34
N ARG A 405 7.52 1.35 -7.41
CA ARG A 405 7.63 1.89 -8.76
C ARG A 405 6.79 1.12 -9.75
N VAL A 406 6.18 1.86 -10.68
CA VAL A 406 5.52 1.29 -11.85
C VAL A 406 5.98 2.07 -13.09
N ASN A 407 6.53 1.38 -14.09
CA ASN A 407 7.16 1.99 -15.27
C ASN A 407 8.18 3.09 -14.91
N GLY A 408 8.96 2.86 -13.84
CA GLY A 408 9.94 3.80 -13.32
C GLY A 408 9.39 4.92 -12.43
N ILE A 409 8.08 5.20 -12.48
CA ILE A 409 7.40 6.23 -11.69
C ILE A 409 7.29 5.77 -10.24
N ALA A 410 7.79 6.55 -9.29
CA ALA A 410 7.75 6.22 -7.86
C ALA A 410 6.53 6.81 -7.14
N THR A 411 6.08 6.16 -6.06
CA THR A 411 4.92 6.61 -5.25
C THR A 411 5.05 8.00 -4.63
N THR A 412 6.29 8.38 -4.27
CA THR A 412 6.65 9.64 -3.62
C THR A 412 7.82 10.24 -4.39
N GLN A 413 7.78 11.56 -4.54
CA GLN A 413 8.86 12.35 -5.12
C GLN A 413 9.42 13.31 -4.07
N GLY A 414 10.58 13.88 -4.35
CA GLY A 414 11.20 14.85 -3.45
C GLY A 414 12.47 15.45 -4.01
N VAL A 415 13.10 16.28 -3.19
CA VAL A 415 14.40 16.89 -3.47
C VAL A 415 15.24 16.90 -2.20
N LEU A 416 16.53 16.64 -2.35
CA LEU A 416 17.55 16.90 -1.34
C LEU A 416 18.38 18.10 -1.82
N PHE A 417 18.26 19.22 -1.12
CA PHE A 417 19.17 20.34 -1.28
C PHE A 417 20.43 20.15 -0.46
N ARG A 418 21.56 20.55 -1.05
CA ARG A 418 22.83 20.77 -0.35
C ARG A 418 23.34 22.16 -0.68
N ARG A 419 23.91 22.88 0.28
CA ARG A 419 24.57 24.15 -0.03
C ARG A 419 25.80 23.88 -0.90
N GLN A 420 25.96 24.64 -1.98
CA GLN A 420 27.20 24.60 -2.76
C GLN A 420 28.34 25.09 -1.87
N SER A 421 29.47 24.37 -1.85
CA SER A 421 30.67 24.89 -1.18
C SER A 421 31.23 26.07 -2.00
N GLU A 422 31.98 26.98 -1.36
CA GLU A 422 32.66 28.06 -2.09
C GLU A 422 33.58 27.53 -3.20
N ILE A 423 34.10 26.31 -3.04
CA ILE A 423 34.95 25.63 -4.02
C ILE A 423 34.14 25.19 -5.24
N ASP A 424 32.92 24.69 -5.04
CA ASP A 424 32.04 24.28 -6.15
C ASP A 424 31.62 25.47 -7.01
N ILE A 425 31.29 26.60 -6.35
CA ILE A 425 30.92 27.85 -7.02
C ILE A 425 32.09 28.42 -7.83
N LEU A 426 33.30 28.35 -7.29
CA LEU A 426 34.52 28.77 -8.01
C LEU A 426 34.82 27.84 -9.18
N THR A 427 34.58 26.54 -9.05
CA THR A 427 34.85 25.55 -10.10
C THR A 427 33.84 25.68 -11.25
N GLU A 428 32.54 25.84 -10.97
CA GLU A 428 31.51 26.10 -11.99
C GLU A 428 31.78 27.42 -12.73
N LYS A 429 32.09 28.51 -12.01
CA LYS A 429 32.46 29.80 -12.64
C LYS A 429 33.75 29.73 -13.46
N SER A 430 34.69 28.85 -13.08
CA SER A 430 35.92 28.62 -13.84
C SER A 430 35.63 27.85 -15.12
N MET A 431 34.71 26.88 -15.08
CA MET A 431 34.25 26.13 -16.24
C MET A 431 33.47 27.02 -17.20
N GLU A 432 32.48 27.80 -16.73
CA GLU A 432 31.72 28.75 -17.57
C GLU A 432 32.62 29.76 -18.29
N LYS A 433 33.61 30.34 -17.58
CA LYS A 433 34.61 31.24 -18.20
C LYS A 433 35.52 30.55 -19.21
N ALA A 434 35.79 29.25 -19.05
CA ALA A 434 36.57 28.49 -20.02
C ALA A 434 35.75 28.21 -21.29
N THR A 435 34.44 27.96 -21.15
CA THR A 435 33.52 27.78 -22.30
C THR A 435 33.31 29.10 -23.07
N GLU A 436 33.19 30.24 -22.38
CA GLU A 436 33.09 31.56 -23.02
C GLU A 436 34.38 31.98 -23.74
N LYS A 437 35.56 31.63 -23.19
CA LYS A 437 36.86 31.92 -23.84
C LYS A 437 37.19 30.95 -24.99
N GLY A 438 36.65 29.73 -24.97
CA GLY A 438 36.79 28.77 -26.06
C GLY A 438 35.97 29.12 -27.30
N GLY A 439 34.84 29.82 -27.14
CA GLY A 439 33.98 30.26 -28.25
C GLY A 439 34.47 31.51 -29.00
N ALA A 440 35.44 32.25 -28.45
CA ALA A 440 35.97 33.48 -29.05
C ALA A 440 37.31 33.28 -29.83
N ALA A 441 37.76 32.03 -29.98
CA ALA A 441 39.01 31.69 -30.68
C ALA A 441 38.78 31.08 -32.08
N ASP A 442 37.51 30.98 -32.53
CA ASP A 442 37.10 30.44 -33.84
C ASP A 442 36.26 31.48 -34.64
N GLU A 443 36.63 32.76 -34.60
CA GLU A 443 36.21 33.78 -35.60
C GLU A 443 37.39 34.28 -36.43
#